data_AF-A0AAV4RWH3-F1
#
_entry.id   AF-A0AAV4RWH3-F1
#
_cell.length_a   1.000
_cell.length_b   1.000
_cell.length_c   1.000
_cell.angle_alpha   90.00
_cell.angle_beta   90.00
_cell.angle_gamma   90.00
#
_symmetry.space_group_name_H-M   'P 1'
#
loop_
_entity.id
_entity.type
_entity.pdbx_description
1 polymer ?
#
loop_
_entity_poly.entity_id
_entity_poly.type
_entity_poly.pdbx_seq_one_letter_code
_entity_poly.pdbx_strand_id
1 'polypeptide(L)'
;MKRPKQTNKLKCMIYFQVALVFAALAALASAQYGHYPPVHHGYEEYHHPHPYDYGYDVKDDYGNKQFRQESGDGKGGVKGSYGYVDAHGIHRQVDYVADHHGFRAQVKTNEPGTANQNPAAVGVHSAAPLHAPSYAPVHAPSHHIPYRVPKYAYY
;
A
#
# COMPACT_ATOMS: atom_id res chain seq x y z
N MET A 1 -74.96 -15.58 -54.59
CA MET A 1 -75.03 -14.72 -53.38
C MET A 1 -73.75 -14.89 -52.57
N LYS A 2 -72.72 -14.02 -52.73
CA LYS A 2 -71.46 -14.09 -51.97
C LYS A 2 -71.33 -12.80 -51.14
N ARG A 3 -71.47 -12.91 -49.82
CA ARG A 3 -71.40 -11.79 -48.85
C ARG A 3 -70.06 -11.04 -48.98
N PRO A 4 -70.04 -9.69 -49.07
CA PRO A 4 -68.78 -8.96 -49.20
C PRO A 4 -68.01 -8.93 -47.88
N LYS A 5 -66.73 -9.31 -47.97
CA LYS A 5 -65.55 -8.88 -47.18
C LYS A 5 -65.78 -8.31 -45.76
N GLN A 6 -66.40 -9.08 -44.87
CA GLN A 6 -66.33 -8.83 -43.42
C GLN A 6 -64.92 -9.08 -42.84
N THR A 7 -64.08 -9.82 -43.56
CA THR A 7 -62.72 -10.21 -43.15
C THR A 7 -61.68 -9.09 -43.26
N ASN A 8 -61.91 -8.05 -44.08
CA ASN A 8 -60.94 -6.97 -44.26
C ASN A 8 -61.04 -5.88 -43.19
N LYS A 9 -62.26 -5.63 -42.66
CA LYS A 9 -62.46 -4.71 -41.53
C LYS A 9 -61.86 -5.27 -40.24
N LEU A 10 -62.03 -6.57 -39.99
CA LEU A 10 -61.46 -7.23 -38.81
C LEU A 10 -59.93 -7.29 -38.87
N LYS A 11 -59.34 -7.55 -40.05
CA LYS A 11 -57.88 -7.50 -40.25
C LYS A 11 -57.34 -6.08 -40.03
N CYS A 12 -57.94 -5.05 -40.62
CA CYS A 12 -57.50 -3.66 -40.44
C CYS A 12 -57.61 -3.20 -38.98
N MET A 13 -58.69 -3.58 -38.29
CA MET A 13 -58.87 -3.30 -36.87
C MET A 13 -57.83 -4.02 -35.99
N ILE A 14 -57.47 -5.27 -36.31
CA ILE A 14 -56.40 -6.00 -35.61
C ILE A 14 -55.03 -5.35 -35.88
N TYR A 15 -54.72 -4.97 -37.12
CA TYR A 15 -53.46 -4.29 -37.43
C TYR A 15 -53.34 -2.92 -36.75
N PHE A 16 -54.45 -2.18 -36.63
CA PHE A 16 -54.48 -0.91 -35.90
C PHE A 16 -54.24 -1.11 -34.39
N GLN A 17 -54.86 -2.13 -33.78
CA GLN A 17 -54.65 -2.47 -32.38
C GLN A 17 -53.21 -2.97 -32.12
N VAL A 18 -52.65 -3.80 -33.00
CA VAL A 18 -51.25 -4.25 -32.92
C VAL A 18 -50.28 -3.08 -33.08
N ALA A 19 -50.54 -2.15 -34.01
CA ALA A 19 -49.72 -0.96 -34.19
C ALA A 19 -49.74 -0.04 -32.96
N LEU A 20 -50.89 0.12 -32.30
CA LEU A 20 -50.99 0.89 -31.06
C LEU A 20 -50.23 0.24 -29.89
N VAL A 21 -50.26 -1.10 -29.77
CA VAL A 21 -49.49 -1.83 -28.75
C VAL A 21 -47.97 -1.70 -29.00
N PHE A 22 -47.52 -1.79 -30.25
CA PHE A 22 -46.10 -1.59 -30.59
C PHE A 22 -45.64 -0.14 -30.34
N ALA A 23 -46.47 0.86 -30.63
CA ALA A 23 -46.16 2.26 -30.34
C ALA A 23 -46.06 2.53 -28.83
N ALA A 24 -46.97 1.95 -28.02
CA ALA A 24 -46.92 2.07 -26.56
C ALA A 24 -45.69 1.37 -25.95
N LEU A 25 -45.30 0.20 -26.46
CA LEU A 25 -44.08 -0.50 -26.04
C LEU A 25 -42.80 0.27 -26.41
N ALA A 26 -42.75 0.93 -27.58
CA ALA A 26 -41.63 1.77 -27.97
C ALA A 26 -41.48 3.04 -27.10
N ALA A 27 -42.59 3.63 -26.66
CA ALA A 27 -42.59 4.76 -25.73
C ALA A 27 -42.12 4.36 -24.31
N LEU A 28 -42.51 3.17 -23.84
CA LEU A 28 -42.04 2.62 -22.56
C LEU A 28 -40.54 2.27 -22.60
N ALA A 29 -40.04 1.77 -23.73
CA ALA A 29 -38.61 1.46 -23.90
C ALA A 29 -37.73 2.72 -23.94
N SER A 30 -38.23 3.84 -24.47
CA SER A 30 -37.46 5.10 -24.53
C SER A 30 -37.43 5.88 -23.22
N ALA A 31 -38.39 5.66 -22.32
CA ALA A 31 -38.40 6.29 -21.00
C ALA A 31 -37.32 5.75 -20.03
N GLN A 32 -36.68 4.62 -20.35
CA GLN A 32 -35.71 3.94 -19.47
C GLN A 32 -34.24 4.34 -19.76
N TYR A 33 -33.99 5.03 -20.88
CA TYR A 33 -32.63 5.31 -21.37
C TYR A 33 -32.02 6.61 -20.84
N GLY A 34 -32.59 7.24 -19.81
CA GLY A 34 -32.29 8.64 -19.56
C GLY A 34 -32.31 9.12 -18.13
N HIS A 35 -31.72 8.40 -17.17
CA HIS A 35 -31.12 9.04 -15.99
C HIS A 35 -30.21 8.09 -15.22
N TYR A 36 -28.98 7.89 -15.70
CA TYR A 36 -27.90 7.54 -14.78
C TYR A 36 -27.45 8.85 -14.12
N PRO A 37 -27.42 8.94 -12.77
CA PRO A 37 -26.74 10.08 -12.16
C PRO A 37 -25.31 10.08 -12.69
N PRO A 38 -24.70 11.24 -12.98
CA PRO A 38 -23.29 11.29 -13.28
C PRO A 38 -22.58 10.56 -12.14
N VAL A 39 -21.88 9.48 -12.49
CA VAL A 39 -20.91 8.88 -11.57
C VAL A 39 -19.94 10.02 -11.30
N HIS A 40 -20.06 10.63 -10.12
CA HIS A 40 -19.02 11.50 -9.61
C HIS A 40 -17.82 10.59 -9.46
N HIS A 41 -16.99 10.51 -10.49
CA HIS A 41 -15.60 10.17 -10.34
C HIS A 41 -15.09 11.23 -9.37
N GLY A 42 -15.05 10.89 -8.08
CA GLY A 42 -14.21 11.61 -7.14
C GLY A 42 -12.89 11.75 -7.86
N TYR A 43 -12.44 12.98 -8.05
CA TYR A 43 -11.05 13.19 -8.38
C TYR A 43 -10.29 12.35 -7.35
N GLU A 44 -9.54 11.34 -7.78
CA GLU A 44 -8.50 10.85 -6.91
C GLU A 44 -7.60 12.06 -6.73
N GLU A 45 -7.71 12.69 -5.57
CA GLU A 45 -6.79 13.71 -5.16
C GLU A 45 -5.44 13.02 -5.13
N TYR A 46 -4.65 13.24 -6.19
CA TYR A 46 -3.34 12.64 -6.33
C TYR A 46 -2.48 13.26 -5.24
N HIS A 47 -2.46 12.62 -4.07
CA HIS A 47 -1.63 13.03 -2.96
C HIS A 47 -0.18 12.73 -3.34
N HIS A 48 0.48 13.72 -3.92
CA HIS A 48 1.92 13.71 -4.02
C HIS A 48 2.50 13.58 -2.61
N PRO A 49 3.57 12.79 -2.41
CA PRO A 49 4.23 12.75 -1.11
C PRO A 49 4.64 14.17 -0.72
N HIS A 50 4.32 14.59 0.50
CA HIS A 50 4.87 15.84 1.02
C HIS A 50 6.28 15.59 1.58
N PRO A 51 7.17 16.60 1.55
CA PRO A 51 8.42 16.51 2.28
C PRO A 51 8.15 16.26 3.76
N TYR A 52 9.00 15.45 4.39
CA TYR A 52 8.90 15.14 5.81
C TYR A 52 10.28 14.95 6.43
N ASP A 53 10.33 15.12 7.74
CA ASP A 53 11.43 14.70 8.59
C ASP A 53 10.87 13.81 9.70
N TYR A 54 11.53 12.67 9.93
CA TYR A 54 11.15 11.71 10.96
C TYR A 54 12.39 11.25 11.71
N GLY A 55 12.29 11.08 13.02
CA GLY A 55 13.39 10.53 13.80
C GLY A 55 13.02 10.22 15.23
N TYR A 56 13.86 9.40 15.86
CA TYR A 56 13.83 9.13 17.28
C TYR A 56 15.24 8.83 17.79
N ASP A 57 15.44 9.02 19.09
CA ASP A 57 16.62 8.56 19.82
C ASP A 57 16.12 8.04 21.18
N VAL A 58 16.35 6.76 21.44
CA VAL A 58 15.88 6.06 22.64
C VAL A 58 17.08 5.43 23.32
N LYS A 59 17.18 5.63 24.63
CA LYS A 59 18.17 5.02 25.50
C LYS A 59 17.48 4.41 26.72
N ASP A 60 17.88 3.21 27.11
CA ASP A 60 17.43 2.59 28.37
C ASP A 60 18.48 2.72 29.47
N ASP A 61 18.09 2.34 30.69
CA ASP A 61 18.96 2.37 31.88
C ASP A 61 20.08 1.31 31.85
N TYR A 62 20.00 0.35 30.92
CA TYR A 62 20.96 -0.76 30.78
C TYR A 62 22.08 -0.44 29.78
N GLY A 63 22.06 0.74 29.17
CA GLY A 63 23.09 1.19 28.23
C GLY A 63 22.79 0.89 26.77
N ASN A 64 21.61 0.36 26.46
CA ASN A 64 21.18 0.18 25.08
C ASN A 64 20.70 1.51 24.48
N LYS A 65 21.01 1.74 23.20
CA LYS A 65 20.60 2.90 22.42
C LYS A 65 20.04 2.45 21.08
N GLN A 66 18.91 3.02 20.66
CA GLN A 66 18.38 2.92 19.29
C GLN A 66 18.19 4.33 18.74
N PHE A 67 18.45 4.54 17.45
CA PHE A 67 18.23 5.85 16.84
C PHE A 67 17.82 5.74 15.38
N ARG A 68 17.13 6.78 14.92
CA ARG A 68 16.66 6.94 13.55
C ARG A 68 16.59 8.40 13.17
N GLN A 69 17.02 8.73 11.97
CA GLN A 69 16.64 9.97 11.29
C GLN A 69 16.38 9.68 9.81
N GLU A 70 15.34 10.27 9.25
CA GLU A 70 14.97 10.17 7.85
C GLU A 70 14.37 11.48 7.36
N SER A 71 14.69 11.85 6.13
CA SER A 71 14.02 12.92 5.39
C SER A 71 13.52 12.40 4.05
N GLY A 72 12.26 12.72 3.73
CA GLY A 72 11.69 12.56 2.39
C GLY A 72 11.58 13.90 1.67
N ASP A 73 11.90 13.94 0.38
CA ASP A 73 11.89 15.17 -0.43
C ASP A 73 10.54 15.51 -1.08
N GLY A 74 9.52 14.67 -0.85
CA GLY A 74 8.19 14.79 -1.46
C GLY A 74 8.14 14.41 -2.96
N LYS A 75 9.24 13.93 -3.53
CA LYS A 75 9.37 13.57 -4.95
C LYS A 75 9.77 12.10 -5.14
N GLY A 76 9.61 11.30 -4.10
CA GLY A 76 10.00 9.89 -4.06
C GLY A 76 11.46 9.65 -3.64
N GLY A 77 12.21 10.70 -3.31
CA GLY A 77 13.53 10.61 -2.71
C GLY A 77 13.45 10.51 -1.18
N VAL A 78 14.14 9.52 -0.61
CA VAL A 78 14.26 9.33 0.84
C VAL A 78 15.72 9.11 1.18
N LYS A 79 16.21 9.76 2.23
CA LYS A 79 17.55 9.52 2.79
C LYS A 79 17.47 9.46 4.30
N GLY A 80 18.37 8.71 4.91
CA GLY A 80 18.48 8.73 6.35
C GLY A 80 19.49 7.76 6.90
N SER A 81 19.44 7.60 8.21
CA SER A 81 20.19 6.57 8.91
C SER A 81 19.40 5.98 10.06
N TYR A 82 19.73 4.74 10.40
CA TYR A 82 19.23 4.07 11.59
C TYR A 82 20.32 3.23 12.21
N GLY A 83 20.20 2.97 13.51
CA GLY A 83 21.19 2.16 14.17
C GLY A 83 20.87 1.88 15.62
N TYR A 84 21.77 1.10 16.20
CA TYR A 84 21.74 0.75 17.60
C TYR A 84 23.13 0.56 18.18
N VAL A 85 23.19 0.63 19.51
CA VAL A 85 24.32 0.21 20.34
C VAL A 85 23.74 -0.58 21.52
N ASP A 86 24.23 -1.78 21.77
CA ASP A 86 23.83 -2.57 22.94
C ASP A 86 24.71 -2.25 24.17
N ALA A 87 24.34 -2.81 25.32
CA ALA A 87 25.07 -2.65 26.58
C ALA A 87 26.54 -3.13 26.54
N HIS A 88 26.91 -3.95 25.56
CA HIS A 88 28.28 -4.47 25.36
C HIS A 88 29.06 -3.66 24.32
N GLY A 89 28.48 -2.59 23.76
CA GLY A 89 29.10 -1.77 22.71
C GLY A 89 29.03 -2.41 21.31
N ILE A 90 28.26 -3.50 21.14
CA ILE A 90 27.92 -4.02 19.82
C ILE A 90 26.98 -3.03 19.15
N HIS A 91 27.25 -2.69 17.90
CA HIS A 91 26.53 -1.66 17.19
C HIS A 91 26.37 -1.97 15.72
N ARG A 92 25.30 -1.40 15.15
CA ARG A 92 25.09 -1.27 13.72
C ARG A 92 24.61 0.14 13.43
N GLN A 93 25.16 0.75 12.40
CA GLN A 93 24.58 1.92 11.75
C GLN A 93 24.40 1.62 10.26
N VAL A 94 23.24 1.99 9.72
CA VAL A 94 22.92 1.91 8.30
C VAL A 94 22.62 3.31 7.81
N ASP A 95 23.46 3.81 6.90
CA ASP A 95 23.23 5.04 6.16
C ASP A 95 22.64 4.67 4.79
N TYR A 96 21.50 5.21 4.39
CA TYR A 96 20.81 4.78 3.17
C TYR A 96 20.17 5.94 2.38
N VAL A 97 19.93 5.66 1.09
CA VAL A 97 19.22 6.51 0.15
C VAL A 97 18.32 5.65 -0.74
N ALA A 98 17.11 6.13 -0.99
CA ALA A 98 16.18 5.58 -1.97
C ALA A 98 15.80 6.71 -2.93
N ASP A 99 16.05 6.52 -4.21
CA ASP A 99 15.72 7.47 -5.26
C ASP A 99 15.55 6.73 -6.61
N HIS A 100 15.56 7.47 -7.71
CA HIS A 100 15.46 6.92 -9.06
C HIS A 100 16.59 5.93 -9.43
N HIS A 101 17.72 5.93 -8.71
CA HIS A 101 18.78 4.93 -8.85
C HIS A 101 18.57 3.70 -7.93
N GLY A 102 17.38 3.54 -7.35
CA GLY A 102 17.01 2.44 -6.46
C GLY A 102 17.41 2.69 -5.00
N PHE A 103 17.39 1.62 -4.20
CA PHE A 103 17.83 1.65 -2.80
C PHE A 103 19.31 1.30 -2.69
N ARG A 104 20.06 2.11 -1.93
CA ARG A 104 21.50 1.91 -1.68
C ARG A 104 21.79 2.19 -0.21
N ALA A 105 22.67 1.40 0.40
CA ALA A 105 23.02 1.55 1.80
C ALA A 105 24.50 1.28 2.10
N GLN A 106 24.96 1.84 3.20
CA GLN A 106 26.27 1.58 3.81
C GLN A 106 26.05 1.16 5.25
N VAL A 107 26.53 -0.04 5.60
CA VAL A 107 26.43 -0.61 6.93
C VAL A 107 27.78 -0.50 7.61
N LYS A 108 27.82 0.06 8.82
CA LYS A 108 28.97 0.06 9.73
C LYS A 108 28.59 -0.78 10.95
N THR A 109 29.35 -1.82 11.25
CA THR A 109 29.01 -2.76 12.32
C THR A 109 30.23 -3.39 12.97
N ASN A 110 30.13 -3.82 14.22
CA ASN A 110 31.06 -4.74 14.87
C ASN A 110 30.39 -6.04 15.33
N GLU A 111 29.19 -6.34 14.81
CA GLU A 111 28.41 -7.51 15.19
C GLU A 111 29.14 -8.82 14.85
N PRO A 112 29.30 -9.74 15.81
CA PRO A 112 29.80 -11.09 15.58
C PRO A 112 29.19 -11.76 14.35
N GLY A 113 30.04 -12.37 13.51
CA GLY A 113 29.59 -13.10 12.31
C GLY A 113 29.28 -12.21 11.11
N THR A 114 29.46 -10.89 11.19
CA THR A 114 29.43 -10.02 10.02
C THR A 114 30.79 -10.00 9.32
N ALA A 115 30.76 -9.97 7.99
CA ALA A 115 31.95 -9.92 7.15
C ALA A 115 31.86 -8.73 6.20
N ASN A 116 33.02 -8.30 5.68
CA ASN A 116 33.12 -7.26 4.65
C ASN A 116 32.70 -7.81 3.28
N GLN A 117 31.44 -8.18 3.16
CA GLN A 117 30.80 -8.64 1.92
C GLN A 117 29.81 -7.57 1.48
N ASN A 118 29.83 -7.20 0.20
CA ASN A 118 28.99 -6.14 -0.35
C ASN A 118 27.90 -6.74 -1.25
N PRO A 119 26.80 -7.28 -0.69
CA PRO A 119 25.72 -7.83 -1.50
C PRO A 119 24.93 -6.72 -2.20
N ALA A 120 24.65 -6.93 -3.49
CA ALA A 120 23.85 -6.02 -4.31
C ALA A 120 24.32 -4.55 -4.19
N ALA A 121 23.44 -3.64 -3.75
CA ALA A 121 23.70 -2.22 -3.60
C ALA A 121 24.01 -1.79 -2.15
N VAL A 122 24.48 -2.73 -1.32
CA VAL A 122 24.82 -2.51 0.09
C VAL A 122 26.32 -2.70 0.30
N GLY A 123 27.00 -1.67 0.79
CA GLY A 123 28.36 -1.79 1.31
C GLY A 123 28.33 -2.18 2.79
N VAL A 124 29.13 -3.15 3.20
CA VAL A 124 29.26 -3.56 4.61
C VAL A 124 30.69 -3.36 5.07
N HIS A 125 30.85 -2.53 6.09
CA HIS A 125 32.09 -2.29 6.82
C HIS A 125 31.96 -2.88 8.22
N SER A 126 32.45 -4.11 8.36
CA SER A 126 32.50 -4.84 9.63
C SER A 126 33.88 -4.71 10.29
N ALA A 127 33.85 -4.33 11.57
CA ALA A 127 34.96 -4.43 12.52
C ALA A 127 34.78 -5.61 13.49
N ALA A 128 33.95 -6.61 13.11
CA ALA A 128 33.70 -7.77 13.95
C ALA A 128 34.98 -8.59 14.19
N PRO A 129 35.18 -9.16 15.39
CA PRO A 129 36.28 -10.07 15.65
C PRO A 129 36.23 -11.28 14.70
N LEU A 130 37.36 -11.64 14.07
CA LEU A 130 37.49 -12.76 13.13
C LEU A 130 37.14 -14.13 13.75
N HIS A 131 37.05 -14.20 15.08
CA HIS A 131 36.63 -15.38 15.84
C HIS A 131 35.67 -14.93 16.94
N ALA A 132 34.39 -14.82 16.62
CA ALA A 132 33.38 -14.77 17.66
C ALA A 132 33.19 -16.18 18.24
N PRO A 133 33.13 -16.37 19.57
CA PRO A 133 32.56 -17.59 20.10
C PRO A 133 31.15 -17.73 19.53
N SER A 134 30.84 -18.90 18.98
CA SER A 134 29.47 -19.28 18.65
C SER A 134 28.64 -19.14 19.92
N TYR A 135 27.94 -18.03 20.09
CA TYR A 135 26.81 -17.98 21.00
C TYR A 135 25.79 -18.95 20.38
N ALA A 136 25.79 -20.19 20.87
CA ALA A 136 24.70 -21.10 20.61
C ALA A 136 23.41 -20.32 20.92
N PRO A 137 22.37 -20.42 20.08
CA PRO A 137 21.11 -19.76 20.38
C PRO A 137 20.66 -20.26 21.74
N VAL A 138 20.86 -19.46 22.79
CA VAL A 138 20.19 -19.65 24.06
C VAL A 138 18.75 -19.47 23.69
N HIS A 139 18.00 -20.56 23.73
CA HIS A 139 16.56 -20.58 23.50
C HIS A 139 15.98 -19.50 24.41
N ALA A 140 15.69 -18.32 23.85
CA ALA A 140 15.05 -17.27 24.62
C ALA A 140 13.75 -17.89 25.11
N PRO A 141 13.45 -17.89 26.42
CA PRO A 141 12.15 -18.32 26.89
C PRO A 141 11.13 -17.53 26.10
N SER A 142 10.19 -18.25 25.48
CA SER A 142 9.12 -17.67 24.67
C SER A 142 8.22 -16.85 25.59
N HIS A 143 8.62 -15.62 25.84
CA HIS A 143 7.75 -14.60 26.40
C HIS A 143 6.79 -14.21 25.28
N HIS A 144 5.71 -14.97 25.21
CA HIS A 144 4.50 -14.57 24.51
C HIS A 144 4.02 -13.26 25.15
N ILE A 145 4.47 -12.13 24.61
CA ILE A 145 3.78 -10.87 24.81
C ILE A 145 2.53 -10.96 23.91
N PRO A 146 1.31 -11.13 24.46
CA PRO A 146 0.13 -11.03 23.63
C PRO A 146 0.12 -9.62 23.03
N TYR A 147 0.25 -9.54 21.70
CA TYR A 147 0.15 -8.28 21.00
C TYR A 147 -1.27 -7.73 21.19
N ARG A 148 -1.43 -6.82 22.15
CA ARG A 148 -2.68 -6.11 22.35
C ARG A 148 -2.73 -4.99 21.31
N VAL A 149 -3.50 -5.21 20.26
CA VAL A 149 -3.81 -4.18 19.26
C VAL A 149 -4.39 -2.95 19.97
N PRO A 150 -3.73 -1.77 19.92
CA PRO A 150 -4.33 -0.54 20.40
C PRO A 150 -5.52 -0.20 19.50
N LYS A 151 -6.72 -0.03 20.09
CA LYS A 151 -7.85 0.56 19.39
C LYS A 151 -7.63 2.07 19.36
N TYR A 152 -7.22 2.60 18.22
CA TYR A 152 -7.21 4.05 18.03
C TYR A 152 -8.67 4.53 17.97
N ALA A 153 -9.06 5.37 18.93
CA ALA A 153 -10.25 6.18 18.83
C ALA A 153 -9.88 7.46 18.07
N TYR A 154 -10.48 7.66 16.91
CA TYR A 154 -10.49 8.98 16.27
C TYR A 154 -11.54 9.81 17.00
N TYR A 155 -11.13 10.97 17.54
CA TYR A 155 -12.05 12.00 18.03
C TYR A 155 -12.36 12.98 16.91
#